data_AF-A0A1Y1XVZ5-F1
#
_entry.id   AF-A0A1Y1XVZ5-F1
#
_cell.length_a   1.000
_cell.length_b   1.000
_cell.length_c   1.000
_cell.angle_alpha   90.00
_cell.angle_beta   90.00
_cell.angle_gamma   90.00
#
_symmetry.space_group_name_H-M   'P 1'
#
loop_
_entity.id
_entity.type
_entity.pdbx_description
1 polymer ?
#
loop_
_entity_poly.entity_id
_entity_poly.type
_entity_poly.pdbx_seq_one_letter_code
_entity_poly.pdbx_strand_id
1 'polypeptide(L)'
;MTQSQQTGSEELDFYDRPAIIAHFESIQPSLLQELRETHPNVEVDFTPQDLSRLTGQLQKLQNDLLGKTSVRTELHCPKIPARFFQPTQPLQPDSALHHILKGAFQFRFANNWSDWGFDRAEKRETLLGLILYIRDVLVRSELLHTPRIYLGEAIELQLKEELSSLVTLMKG
;
A
#
# COMPACT_ATOMS: atom_id res chain seq x y z
N MET A 1 5.62 -3.53 28.65
CA MET A 1 5.23 -2.84 27.40
C MET A 1 6.50 -2.68 26.57
N THR A 2 6.85 -3.59 25.64
CA THR A 2 7.98 -3.43 24.68
C THR A 2 8.22 -4.74 23.92
N GLN A 3 7.39 -5.05 22.93
CA GLN A 3 7.77 -6.02 21.87
C GLN A 3 7.31 -5.50 20.50
N SER A 4 6.14 -4.85 20.44
CA SER A 4 5.59 -4.29 19.20
C SER A 4 6.38 -3.09 18.64
N GLN A 5 7.12 -2.36 19.47
CA GLN A 5 7.91 -1.20 19.03
C GLN A 5 9.28 -1.57 18.46
N GLN A 6 9.85 -2.73 18.83
CA GLN A 6 11.17 -3.15 18.33
C GLN A 6 11.09 -3.65 16.88
N THR A 7 10.04 -4.42 16.54
CA THR A 7 9.90 -5.00 15.19
C THR A 7 9.62 -3.94 14.12
N GLY A 8 8.90 -2.87 14.46
CA GLY A 8 8.56 -1.80 13.50
C GLY A 8 9.74 -0.90 13.15
N SER A 9 10.73 -0.77 14.02
CA SER A 9 11.96 0.00 13.76
C SER A 9 12.94 -0.81 12.91
N GLU A 10 13.12 -2.10 13.23
CA GLU A 10 13.97 -3.01 12.44
C GLU A 10 13.48 -3.20 11.00
N GLU A 11 12.16 -3.14 10.78
CA GLU A 11 11.56 -3.16 9.44
C GLU A 11 11.90 -1.90 8.63
N LEU A 12 12.02 -0.73 9.26
CA LEU A 12 12.41 0.50 8.55
C LEU A 12 13.92 0.55 8.29
N ASP A 13 14.73 0.07 9.23
CA ASP A 13 16.19 -0.03 9.07
C ASP A 13 16.59 -0.92 7.87
N PHE A 14 15.73 -1.88 7.48
CA PHE A 14 15.91 -2.66 6.26
C PHE A 14 15.90 -1.77 5.00
N TYR A 15 14.99 -0.81 4.91
CA TYR A 15 14.83 0.08 3.76
C TYR A 15 15.90 1.17 3.68
N ASP A 16 16.61 1.45 4.77
CA ASP A 16 17.73 2.39 4.79
C ASP A 16 19.06 1.75 4.31
N ARG A 17 19.09 0.43 4.06
CA ARG A 17 20.30 -0.26 3.60
C ARG A 17 20.66 0.15 2.17
N PRO A 18 21.93 0.48 1.86
CA PRO A 18 22.35 0.87 0.52
C PRO A 18 22.01 -0.15 -0.57
N ALA A 19 22.14 -1.45 -0.27
CA ALA A 19 21.79 -2.52 -1.20
C ALA A 19 20.30 -2.52 -1.57
N ILE A 20 19.43 -2.13 -0.63
CA ILE A 20 17.99 -2.03 -0.84
C ILE A 20 17.66 -0.78 -1.64
N ILE A 21 18.27 0.36 -1.29
CA ILE A 21 18.11 1.63 -2.01
C ILE A 21 18.51 1.48 -3.49
N ALA A 22 19.59 0.75 -3.77
CA ALA A 22 20.07 0.51 -5.14
C ALA A 22 19.02 -0.16 -6.04
N HIS A 23 18.08 -0.94 -5.50
CA HIS A 23 17.01 -1.53 -6.29
C HIS A 23 16.05 -0.47 -6.87
N PHE A 24 15.89 0.68 -6.21
CA PHE A 24 15.01 1.77 -6.65
C PHE A 24 15.64 2.68 -7.71
N GLU A 25 16.97 2.65 -7.88
CA GLU A 25 17.67 3.43 -8.92
C GLU A 25 17.15 3.12 -10.32
N SER A 26 16.81 1.86 -10.56
CA SER A 26 16.32 1.35 -11.85
C SER A 26 14.96 1.91 -12.27
N ILE A 27 14.09 2.26 -11.32
CA ILE A 27 12.72 2.73 -11.61
C ILE A 27 12.52 4.22 -11.34
N GLN A 28 13.46 4.88 -10.67
CA GLN A 28 13.34 6.29 -10.34
C GLN A 28 13.10 7.17 -11.58
N PRO A 29 13.85 7.01 -12.71
CA PRO A 29 13.65 7.86 -13.88
C PRO A 29 12.30 7.66 -14.56
N SER A 30 11.86 6.40 -14.72
CA SER A 30 10.58 6.07 -15.35
C SER A 30 9.41 6.58 -14.52
N LEU A 31 9.47 6.36 -13.20
CA LEU A 31 8.43 6.82 -12.29
C LEU A 31 8.30 8.35 -12.31
N LEU A 32 9.44 9.05 -12.31
CA LEU A 32 9.48 10.51 -12.36
C LEU A 32 8.88 11.05 -13.67
N GLN A 33 9.22 10.42 -14.80
CA GLN A 33 8.65 10.77 -16.10
C GLN A 33 7.13 10.57 -16.12
N GLU A 34 6.65 9.41 -15.72
CA GLU A 34 5.21 9.10 -15.72
C GLU A 34 4.40 10.02 -14.80
N LEU A 35 4.96 10.41 -13.66
CA LEU A 35 4.31 11.35 -12.74
C LEU A 35 4.25 12.76 -13.34
N ARG A 36 5.31 13.23 -14.00
CA ARG A 36 5.32 14.53 -14.69
C ARG A 36 4.36 14.57 -15.88
N GLU A 37 4.25 13.49 -16.62
CA GLU A 37 3.30 13.38 -17.74
C GLU A 37 1.85 13.41 -17.26
N THR A 38 1.55 12.71 -16.15
CA THR A 38 0.18 12.67 -15.60
C THR A 38 -0.18 13.91 -14.78
N HIS A 39 0.80 14.62 -14.21
CA HIS A 39 0.61 15.78 -13.33
C HIS A 39 1.59 16.91 -13.70
N PRO A 40 1.47 17.52 -14.89
CA PRO A 40 2.47 18.47 -15.41
C PRO A 40 2.60 19.76 -14.60
N ASN A 41 1.60 20.10 -13.79
CA ASN A 41 1.58 21.31 -12.96
C ASN A 41 2.10 21.08 -11.54
N VAL A 42 2.53 19.86 -11.21
CA VAL A 42 3.06 19.51 -9.88
C VAL A 42 4.55 19.26 -10.00
N GLU A 43 5.34 20.06 -9.29
CA GLU A 43 6.77 19.80 -9.16
C GLU A 43 6.97 18.54 -8.30
N VAL A 44 7.55 17.53 -8.92
CA VAL A 44 7.89 16.27 -8.26
C VAL A 44 9.36 15.98 -8.47
N ASP A 45 10.03 15.68 -7.36
CA ASP A 45 11.38 15.18 -7.31
C ASP A 45 11.51 14.25 -6.10
N PHE A 46 12.32 13.20 -6.26
CA PHE A 46 12.61 12.22 -5.22
C PHE A 46 13.85 11.42 -5.61
N THR A 47 14.60 11.02 -4.59
CA THR A 47 15.76 10.14 -4.73
C THR A 47 15.35 8.67 -4.57
N PRO A 48 16.18 7.72 -5.03
CA PRO A 48 15.98 6.29 -4.73
C PRO A 48 15.85 6.01 -3.22
N GLN A 49 16.54 6.79 -2.37
CA GLN A 49 16.43 6.69 -0.92
C GLN A 49 15.04 7.11 -0.43
N ASP A 50 14.47 8.18 -0.97
CA ASP A 50 13.11 8.62 -0.62
C ASP A 50 12.08 7.56 -0.99
N LEU A 51 12.24 6.91 -2.15
CA LEU A 51 11.37 5.82 -2.60
C LEU A 51 11.46 4.61 -1.67
N SER A 52 12.67 4.19 -1.31
CA SER A 52 12.89 3.07 -0.39
C SER A 52 12.25 3.34 0.97
N ARG A 53 12.48 4.52 1.54
CA ARG A 53 11.92 4.91 2.83
C ARG A 53 10.39 4.99 2.78
N LEU A 54 9.83 5.53 1.70
CA LEU A 54 8.38 5.57 1.48
C LEU A 54 7.79 4.16 1.44
N THR A 55 8.44 3.21 0.75
CA THR A 55 8.00 1.81 0.73
C THR A 55 7.90 1.22 2.14
N GLY A 56 8.94 1.40 2.97
CA GLY A 56 8.91 0.94 4.36
C GLY A 56 7.82 1.61 5.19
N GLN A 57 7.65 2.92 5.03
CA GLN A 57 6.59 3.67 5.72
C GLN A 57 5.18 3.21 5.30
N LEU A 58 4.95 2.91 4.02
CA LEU A 58 3.68 2.38 3.53
C LEU A 58 3.40 0.98 4.08
N GLN A 59 4.42 0.11 4.15
CA GLN A 59 4.27 -1.22 4.74
C GLN A 59 3.91 -1.12 6.23
N LYS A 60 4.62 -0.26 6.97
CA LYS A 60 4.32 0.00 8.39
C LYS A 60 2.91 0.57 8.56
N LEU A 61 2.54 1.59 7.78
CA LEU A 61 1.22 2.20 7.79
C LEU A 61 0.12 1.16 7.60
N GLN A 62 0.27 0.28 6.60
CA GLN A 62 -0.68 -0.80 6.38
C GLN A 62 -0.80 -1.72 7.61
N ASN A 63 0.31 -2.05 8.25
CA ASN A 63 0.32 -2.88 9.44
C ASN A 63 -0.35 -2.20 10.64
N ASP A 64 -0.16 -0.91 10.81
CA ASP A 64 -0.77 -0.11 11.88
C ASP A 64 -2.28 0.07 11.65
N LEU A 65 -2.69 0.29 10.39
CA LEU A 65 -4.08 0.57 10.05
C LEU A 65 -4.98 -0.67 9.94
N LEU A 66 -4.44 -1.78 9.42
CA LEU A 66 -5.17 -3.02 9.11
C LEU A 66 -4.65 -4.23 9.92
N GLY A 67 -3.81 -3.99 10.94
CA GLY A 67 -3.20 -5.01 11.79
C GLY A 67 -4.20 -5.81 12.64
N LYS A 68 -3.69 -6.84 13.33
CA LYS A 68 -4.53 -7.70 14.20
C LYS A 68 -5.25 -6.90 15.30
N THR A 69 -4.68 -5.79 15.73
CA THR A 69 -5.19 -4.92 16.79
C THR A 69 -5.91 -3.68 16.27
N SER A 70 -6.08 -3.52 14.96
CA SER A 70 -6.70 -2.32 14.40
C SER A 70 -8.22 -2.33 14.55
N VAL A 71 -8.80 -1.17 14.86
CA VAL A 71 -10.26 -0.98 14.83
C VAL A 71 -10.76 -1.12 13.39
N ARG A 72 -11.64 -2.08 13.16
CA ARG A 72 -12.28 -2.30 11.85
C ARG A 72 -13.30 -1.21 11.59
N THR A 73 -13.23 -0.61 10.41
CA THR A 73 -14.18 0.38 9.90
C THR A 73 -14.79 -0.13 8.59
N GLU A 74 -15.76 0.58 8.03
CA GLU A 74 -16.37 0.24 6.74
C GLU A 74 -15.35 0.28 5.57
N LEU A 75 -14.25 1.01 5.74
CA LEU A 75 -13.14 1.09 4.78
C LEU A 75 -12.09 -0.02 4.95
N HIS A 76 -12.33 -0.98 5.83
CA HIS A 76 -11.38 -2.05 6.11
C HIS A 76 -11.26 -2.99 4.90
N CYS A 77 -10.10 -3.01 4.26
CA CYS A 77 -9.80 -3.91 3.13
C CYS A 77 -8.79 -4.99 3.48
N PRO A 78 -8.69 -6.06 2.67
CA PRO A 78 -7.61 -7.01 2.81
C PRO A 78 -6.26 -6.32 2.55
N LYS A 79 -5.25 -6.65 3.36
CA LYS A 79 -3.89 -6.13 3.20
C LYS A 79 -3.31 -6.48 1.82
N ILE A 80 -2.50 -5.58 1.30
CA ILE A 80 -1.56 -5.85 0.22
C ILE A 80 -0.48 -6.82 0.78
N PRO A 81 -0.22 -7.96 0.13
CA PRO A 81 0.78 -8.93 0.58
C PRO A 81 2.15 -8.27 0.79
N ALA A 82 2.82 -8.58 1.91
CA ALA A 82 4.12 -7.99 2.28
C ALA A 82 5.20 -8.18 1.19
N ARG A 83 5.13 -9.29 0.42
CA ARG A 83 6.02 -9.53 -0.72
C ARG A 83 6.01 -8.43 -1.78
N PHE A 84 4.90 -7.68 -1.91
CA PHE A 84 4.82 -6.55 -2.85
C PHE A 84 5.50 -5.29 -2.33
N PHE A 85 5.94 -5.26 -1.07
CA PHE A 85 6.78 -4.19 -0.53
C PHE A 85 8.26 -4.56 -0.52
N GLN A 86 8.63 -5.81 -0.86
CA GLN A 86 10.00 -6.29 -0.74
C GLN A 86 10.80 -6.09 -2.05
N PRO A 87 11.79 -5.17 -2.08
CA PRO A 87 12.71 -5.03 -3.20
C PRO A 87 13.79 -6.13 -3.10
N THR A 88 13.52 -7.30 -3.65
CA THR A 88 14.46 -8.44 -3.64
C THR A 88 15.36 -8.50 -4.87
N GLN A 89 15.02 -7.72 -5.90
CA GLN A 89 15.71 -7.63 -7.18
C GLN A 89 15.62 -6.18 -7.68
N PRO A 90 16.50 -5.75 -8.61
CA PRO A 90 16.34 -4.47 -9.29
C PRO A 90 14.92 -4.34 -9.83
N LEU A 91 14.26 -3.26 -9.45
CA LEU A 91 12.86 -3.05 -9.79
C LEU A 91 12.70 -2.81 -11.29
N GLN A 92 11.54 -3.15 -11.80
CA GLN A 92 11.17 -2.94 -13.20
C GLN A 92 9.92 -2.04 -13.24
N PRO A 93 9.68 -1.29 -14.33
CA PRO A 93 8.49 -0.45 -14.45
C PRO A 93 7.16 -1.22 -14.35
N ASP A 94 7.15 -2.51 -14.67
CA ASP A 94 6.00 -3.40 -14.51
C ASP A 94 5.87 -3.99 -13.10
N SER A 95 6.85 -3.78 -12.22
CA SER A 95 6.85 -4.34 -10.88
C SER A 95 5.72 -3.79 -10.00
N ALA A 96 5.29 -4.59 -9.02
CA ALA A 96 4.31 -4.17 -8.03
C ALA A 96 4.76 -2.94 -7.24
N LEU A 97 6.06 -2.84 -6.91
CA LEU A 97 6.60 -1.69 -6.19
C LEU A 97 6.50 -0.39 -6.99
N HIS A 98 6.79 -0.44 -8.29
CA HIS A 98 6.61 0.71 -9.17
C HIS A 98 5.15 1.20 -9.17
N HIS A 99 4.19 0.27 -9.32
CA HIS A 99 2.76 0.58 -9.27
C HIS A 99 2.30 1.10 -7.90
N ILE A 100 2.84 0.57 -6.81
CA ILE A 100 2.54 1.03 -5.44
C ILE A 100 2.99 2.48 -5.26
N LEU A 101 4.24 2.78 -5.61
CA LEU A 101 4.81 4.11 -5.48
C LEU A 101 4.07 5.11 -6.37
N LYS A 102 3.83 4.76 -7.63
CA LYS A 102 3.05 5.58 -8.56
C LYS A 102 1.66 5.88 -8.01
N GLY A 103 0.93 4.85 -7.56
CA GLY A 103 -0.39 5.01 -6.97
C GLY A 103 -0.37 5.89 -5.71
N ALA A 104 0.67 5.77 -4.88
CA ALA A 104 0.82 6.60 -3.69
C ALA A 104 1.01 8.08 -4.04
N PHE A 105 1.88 8.40 -5.00
CA PHE A 105 2.07 9.78 -5.47
C PHE A 105 0.82 10.34 -6.13
N GLN A 106 0.15 9.58 -6.99
CA GLN A 106 -1.11 9.99 -7.62
C GLN A 106 -2.19 10.31 -6.58
N PHE A 107 -2.34 9.46 -5.56
CA PHE A 107 -3.26 9.72 -4.46
C PHE A 107 -2.88 10.98 -3.69
N ARG A 108 -1.59 11.16 -3.38
CA ARG A 108 -1.08 12.35 -2.70
C ARG A 108 -1.40 13.64 -3.46
N PHE A 109 -1.20 13.64 -4.77
CA PHE A 109 -1.48 14.78 -5.64
C PHE A 109 -2.98 15.07 -5.72
N ALA A 110 -3.81 14.05 -5.92
CA ALA A 110 -5.26 14.20 -5.96
C ALA A 110 -5.85 14.79 -4.66
N ASN A 111 -5.19 14.54 -3.52
CA ASN A 111 -5.61 15.07 -2.22
C ASN A 111 -4.86 16.35 -1.79
N ASN A 112 -4.02 16.93 -2.65
CA ASN A 112 -3.23 18.14 -2.38
C ASN A 112 -2.38 18.05 -1.09
N TRP A 113 -1.76 16.90 -0.84
CA TRP A 113 -0.96 16.68 0.37
C TRP A 113 0.45 17.27 0.24
N SER A 114 0.75 18.27 1.07
CA SER A 114 2.09 18.85 1.21
C SER A 114 3.11 17.82 1.71
N ASP A 115 2.72 16.96 2.67
CA ASP A 115 3.52 15.88 3.25
C ASP A 115 2.67 14.61 3.43
N TRP A 116 3.34 13.46 3.59
CA TRP A 116 2.66 12.16 3.77
C TRP A 116 1.86 12.06 5.08
N GLY A 117 2.34 12.67 6.16
CA GLY A 117 1.62 12.77 7.42
C GLY A 117 1.22 11.43 8.06
N PHE A 118 2.01 10.37 7.91
CA PHE A 118 1.67 9.02 8.37
C PHE A 118 1.38 8.91 9.87
N ASP A 119 1.98 9.78 10.69
CA ASP A 119 1.82 9.76 12.16
C ASP A 119 0.57 10.52 12.64
N ARG A 120 -0.19 11.18 11.76
CA ARG A 120 -1.34 11.99 12.15
C ARG A 120 -2.59 11.13 12.28
N ALA A 121 -2.97 10.82 13.53
CA ALA A 121 -4.15 10.01 13.84
C ALA A 121 -5.45 10.54 13.21
N GLU A 122 -5.59 11.86 13.09
CA GLU A 122 -6.73 12.55 12.47
C GLU A 122 -6.91 12.20 10.98
N LYS A 123 -5.85 11.73 10.31
CA LYS A 123 -5.88 11.32 8.90
C LYS A 123 -6.18 9.83 8.71
N ARG A 124 -6.58 9.08 9.74
CA ARG A 124 -6.76 7.61 9.67
C ARG A 124 -7.60 7.17 8.47
N GLU A 125 -8.76 7.78 8.25
CA GLU A 125 -9.65 7.40 7.13
C GLU A 125 -9.02 7.71 5.77
N THR A 126 -8.36 8.87 5.63
CA THR A 126 -7.70 9.24 4.38
C THR A 126 -6.47 8.37 4.10
N LEU A 127 -5.75 7.95 5.15
CA LEU A 127 -4.64 7.01 5.06
C LEU A 127 -5.12 5.58 4.73
N LEU A 128 -6.29 5.16 5.23
CA LEU A 128 -6.96 3.94 4.76
C LEU A 128 -7.34 4.08 3.27
N GLY A 129 -7.85 5.24 2.86
CA GLY A 129 -8.12 5.58 1.46
C GLY A 129 -6.90 5.45 0.55
N LEU A 130 -5.71 5.86 1.03
CA LEU A 130 -4.45 5.67 0.32
C LEU A 130 -4.15 4.18 0.08
N ILE A 131 -4.24 3.34 1.12
CA ILE A 131 -3.99 1.89 1.00
C ILE A 131 -5.02 1.24 0.05
N LEU A 132 -6.29 1.62 0.17
CA LEU A 132 -7.36 1.18 -0.72
C LEU A 132 -7.07 1.55 -2.18
N TYR A 133 -6.66 2.80 -2.43
CA TYR A 133 -6.34 3.28 -3.76
C TYR A 133 -5.16 2.51 -4.37
N ILE A 134 -4.09 2.31 -3.62
CA ILE A 134 -2.93 1.50 -4.04
C ILE A 134 -3.37 0.08 -4.37
N ARG A 135 -4.22 -0.53 -3.52
CA ARG A 135 -4.77 -1.86 -3.76
C ARG A 135 -5.54 -1.91 -5.07
N ASP A 136 -6.41 -0.93 -5.32
CA ASP A 136 -7.21 -0.85 -6.55
C ASP A 136 -6.32 -0.66 -7.79
N VAL A 137 -5.20 0.08 -7.68
CA VAL A 137 -4.17 0.15 -8.74
C VAL A 137 -3.59 -1.23 -9.03
N LEU A 138 -3.17 -1.98 -8.00
CA LEU A 138 -2.60 -3.31 -8.18
C LEU A 138 -3.59 -4.32 -8.77
N VAL A 139 -4.88 -4.20 -8.43
CA VAL A 139 -5.93 -5.04 -9.03
C VAL A 139 -6.13 -4.70 -10.50
N ARG A 140 -6.20 -3.42 -10.86
CA ARG A 140 -6.33 -2.98 -12.27
C ARG A 140 -5.13 -3.35 -13.12
N SER A 141 -3.93 -3.40 -12.53
CA SER A 141 -2.70 -3.87 -13.20
C SER A 141 -2.56 -5.39 -13.22
N GLU A 142 -3.57 -6.15 -12.78
CA GLU A 142 -3.57 -7.63 -12.72
C GLU A 142 -2.47 -8.24 -11.84
N LEU A 143 -1.80 -7.43 -11.00
CA LEU A 143 -0.75 -7.87 -10.09
C LEU A 143 -1.33 -8.45 -8.80
N LEU A 144 -2.47 -7.92 -8.35
CA LEU A 144 -3.19 -8.40 -7.17
C LEU A 144 -4.53 -8.98 -7.56
N HIS A 145 -4.74 -10.24 -7.22
CA HIS A 145 -6.00 -10.92 -7.46
C HIS A 145 -6.89 -10.83 -6.22
N THR A 146 -8.14 -10.46 -6.43
CA THR A 146 -9.17 -10.57 -5.40
C THR A 146 -9.46 -12.05 -5.10
N PRO A 147 -9.47 -12.47 -3.82
CA PRO A 147 -9.82 -13.84 -3.48
C PRO A 147 -11.25 -14.13 -3.89
N ARG A 148 -11.49 -15.26 -4.57
CA ARG A 148 -12.85 -15.73 -4.87
C ARG A 148 -13.34 -16.59 -3.72
N ILE A 149 -14.43 -16.17 -3.07
CA ILE A 149 -15.00 -16.90 -1.94
C ILE A 149 -16.21 -17.69 -2.42
N TYR A 150 -16.18 -19.01 -2.21
CA TYR A 150 -17.32 -19.88 -2.47
C TYR A 150 -17.99 -20.27 -1.15
N LEU A 151 -19.28 -19.97 -1.02
CA LEU A 151 -20.09 -20.40 0.12
C LEU A 151 -20.77 -21.72 -0.22
N GLY A 152 -20.39 -22.78 0.49
CA GLY A 152 -20.92 -24.13 0.24
C GLY A 152 -22.42 -24.24 0.47
N GLU A 153 -23.06 -25.18 -0.24
CA GLU A 153 -24.51 -25.37 -0.19
C GLU A 153 -25.03 -25.75 1.20
N ALA A 154 -24.21 -26.42 2.01
CA ALA A 154 -24.55 -26.87 3.37
C ALA A 154 -24.64 -25.74 4.43
N ILE A 155 -24.27 -24.50 4.09
CA ILE A 155 -24.37 -23.37 5.02
C ILE A 155 -25.83 -22.89 5.08
N GLU A 156 -26.32 -22.65 6.29
CA GLU A 156 -27.67 -22.10 6.54
C GLU A 156 -27.86 -20.74 5.85
N LEU A 157 -29.07 -20.48 5.34
CA LEU A 157 -29.34 -19.31 4.49
C LEU A 157 -29.03 -17.98 5.19
N GLN A 158 -29.42 -17.85 6.46
CA GLN A 158 -29.18 -16.64 7.25
C GLN A 158 -27.68 -16.37 7.43
N LEU A 159 -26.89 -17.42 7.68
CA LEU A 159 -25.44 -17.32 7.76
C LEU A 159 -24.81 -17.02 6.38
N LYS A 160 -25.37 -17.54 5.28
CA LYS A 160 -24.92 -17.17 3.92
C LYS A 160 -25.14 -15.68 3.63
N GLU A 161 -26.25 -15.09 4.04
CA GLU A 161 -26.53 -13.67 3.83
C GLU A 161 -25.57 -12.76 4.63
N GLU A 162 -25.31 -13.10 5.89
CA GLU A 162 -24.33 -12.42 6.73
C GLU A 162 -22.92 -12.54 6.14
N LEU A 163 -22.50 -13.74 5.74
CA LEU A 163 -21.20 -13.99 5.12
C LEU A 163 -21.08 -13.28 3.77
N SER A 164 -22.13 -13.28 2.94
CA SER A 164 -22.12 -12.58 1.64
C SER A 164 -21.93 -11.08 1.81
N SER A 165 -22.53 -10.49 2.85
CA SER A 165 -22.35 -9.08 3.21
C SER A 165 -20.89 -8.78 3.59
N LEU A 166 -20.26 -9.68 4.36
CA LEU A 166 -18.84 -9.57 4.73
C LEU A 166 -17.90 -9.77 3.53
N VAL A 167 -18.22 -10.71 2.64
CA VAL A 167 -17.47 -10.97 1.41
C VAL A 167 -17.49 -9.72 0.50
N THR A 168 -18.67 -9.14 0.31
CA THR A 168 -18.87 -7.90 -0.45
C THR A 168 -18.07 -6.73 0.16
N LEU A 169 -18.08 -6.59 1.49
CA LEU A 169 -17.29 -5.57 2.19
C LEU A 169 -15.78 -5.72 1.96
N MET A 170 -15.28 -6.94 1.85
CA MET A 170 -13.88 -7.23 1.55
C MET A 170 -13.52 -7.06 0.07
N LYS A 171 -14.47 -6.62 -0.77
CA LYS A 171 -14.41 -6.63 -2.24
C LYS A 171 -14.07 -8.02 -2.79
N GLY A 172 -14.45 -9.09 -2.10
CA GLY A 172 -14.20 -10.51 -2.44
C GLY A 172 -15.39 -11.19 -3.09
#